data_AF-A0A7W0FZ22-F1
#
_entry.id   AF-A0A7W0FZ22-F1
#
_cell.length_a   1.000
_cell.length_b   1.000
_cell.length_c   1.000
_cell.angle_alpha   90.00
_cell.angle_beta   90.00
_cell.angle_gamma   90.00
#
_symmetry.space_group_name_H-M   'P 1'
#
loop_
_entity.id
_entity.type
_entity.pdbx_description
1 polymer ?
#
loop_
_entity_poly.entity_id
_entity_poly.type
_entity_poly.pdbx_seq_one_letter_code
_entity_poly.pdbx_strand_id
1 'polypeptide(L)'
;MRQPTFFDRKPTEGGVEAGQLVLYALGDFQARGKLLSGRDLPLDRLRGALRRAAEALDVEELDDEQAVAALGALGARVRRVPTFVAKHPYRITVPTELAERALTLLREMKKA
;
A
#
# COMPACT_ATOMS: atom_id res chain seq x y z
N MET A 1 24.18 13.80 27.12
CA MET A 1 23.89 13.77 25.67
C MET A 1 23.22 12.43 25.35
N ARG A 2 21.96 12.44 24.90
CA ARG A 2 21.26 11.22 24.44
C ARG A 2 21.58 11.03 22.96
N GLN A 3 22.22 9.91 22.61
CA GLN A 3 22.33 9.50 21.21
C GLN A 3 20.93 9.07 20.72
N PRO A 4 20.44 9.60 19.60
CA PRO A 4 19.21 9.10 19.00
C PRO A 4 19.44 7.67 18.50
N THR A 5 18.54 6.76 18.86
CA THR A 5 18.59 5.38 18.39
C THR A 5 17.99 5.28 16.99
N PHE A 6 18.37 4.26 16.23
CA PHE A 6 17.87 4.03 14.85
C PHE A 6 16.33 3.89 14.77
N PHE A 7 15.66 3.75 15.92
CA PHE A 7 14.21 3.65 16.08
C PHE A 7 13.52 4.99 16.38
N ASP A 8 14.25 6.10 16.53
CA ASP A 8 13.70 7.46 16.67
C ASP A 8 13.36 8.11 15.31
N ARG A 9 12.96 7.32 14.31
CA ARG A 9 12.27 7.88 13.14
C ARG A 9 10.85 8.24 13.58
N LYS A 10 10.69 9.45 14.12
CA LYS A 10 9.38 10.09 14.22
C LYS A 10 8.69 9.98 12.84
N PRO A 11 7.41 9.58 12.76
CA PRO A 11 6.66 9.70 11.52
C PRO A 11 6.67 11.18 11.14
N THR A 12 7.24 11.49 9.98
CA THR A 12 7.44 12.84 9.51
C THR A 12 6.08 13.54 9.44
N GLU A 13 5.87 14.56 10.27
CA GLU A 13 4.65 15.39 10.40
C GLU A 13 4.37 16.28 9.16
N GLY A 14 4.68 15.77 7.96
CA GLY A 14 4.46 16.43 6.67
C GLY A 14 4.76 15.53 5.47
N GLY A 15 5.02 14.24 5.68
CA GLY A 15 5.16 13.26 4.61
C GLY A 15 3.79 12.68 4.24
N VAL A 16 3.62 12.26 2.99
CA VAL A 16 2.42 11.51 2.58
C VAL A 16 2.31 10.28 3.47
N GLU A 17 1.21 10.18 4.24
CA GLU A 17 0.99 9.02 5.11
C GLU A 17 1.03 7.73 4.27
N ALA A 18 1.66 6.67 4.79
CA ALA A 18 1.74 5.38 4.10
C ALA A 18 0.36 4.88 3.62
N GLY A 19 -0.71 5.22 4.36
CA GLY A 19 -2.09 4.95 3.94
C GLY A 19 -2.51 5.67 2.66
N GLN A 20 -2.12 6.93 2.46
CA GLN A 20 -2.42 7.69 1.24
C GLN A 20 -1.63 7.14 0.04
N LEU A 21 -0.38 6.74 0.23
CA LEU A 21 0.39 6.05 -0.81
C LEU A 21 -0.28 4.74 -1.23
N VAL A 22 -0.67 3.91 -0.26
CA VAL A 22 -1.34 2.64 -0.53
C VAL A 22 -2.69 2.86 -1.23
N LEU A 23 -3.48 3.83 -0.77
CA LEU A 23 -4.75 4.19 -1.42
C LEU A 23 -4.53 4.61 -2.87
N TYR A 24 -3.54 5.46 -3.13
CA TYR A 24 -3.18 5.87 -4.48
C TYR A 24 -2.77 4.65 -5.35
N ALA A 25 -1.93 3.77 -4.81
CA ALA A 25 -1.47 2.57 -5.50
C ALA A 25 -2.64 1.64 -5.86
N LEU A 26 -3.58 1.42 -4.93
CA LEU A 26 -4.79 0.63 -5.17
C LEU A 26 -5.69 1.26 -6.25
N GLY A 27 -5.78 2.59 -6.25
CA GLY A 27 -6.47 3.35 -7.28
C GLY A 27 -5.82 3.17 -8.66
N ASP A 28 -4.51 3.43 -8.78
CA ASP A 28 -3.75 3.26 -10.04
C ASP A 28 -3.86 1.82 -10.57
N PHE A 29 -3.81 0.84 -9.68
CA PHE A 29 -3.95 -0.57 -10.05
C PHE A 29 -5.33 -0.86 -10.66
N GLN A 30 -6.42 -0.33 -10.08
CA GLN A 30 -7.77 -0.48 -10.62
C GLN A 30 -8.02 0.31 -11.90
N ALA A 31 -7.50 1.53 -11.99
CA ALA A 31 -7.64 2.38 -13.17
C ALA A 31 -7.03 1.72 -14.42
N ARG A 32 -6.07 0.81 -14.25
CA ARG A 32 -5.47 -0.01 -15.31
C ARG A 32 -6.29 -1.27 -15.67
N GLY A 33 -7.52 -1.38 -15.18
CA GLY A 33 -8.42 -2.50 -15.46
C GLY A 33 -8.11 -3.78 -14.67
N LYS A 34 -7.26 -3.71 -13.63
CA LYS A 34 -6.96 -4.88 -12.79
C LYS A 34 -7.93 -4.95 -11.62
N LEU A 35 -8.76 -5.99 -11.60
CA LEU A 35 -9.76 -6.23 -10.54
C LEU A 35 -9.08 -6.55 -9.21
N LEU A 36 -9.27 -5.64 -8.24
CA LEU A 36 -8.76 -5.72 -6.87
C LEU A 36 -9.75 -6.35 -5.89
N SER A 37 -11.05 -6.16 -6.14
CA SER A 37 -12.12 -6.55 -5.21
C SER A 37 -12.25 -8.07 -5.07
N GLY A 38 -12.24 -8.54 -3.83
CA GLY A 38 -12.58 -9.92 -3.48
C GLY A 38 -11.58 -11.00 -3.92
N ARG A 39 -10.39 -10.61 -4.42
CA ARG A 39 -9.34 -11.55 -4.83
C ARG A 39 -8.25 -11.67 -3.79
N ASP A 40 -7.77 -12.89 -3.60
CA ASP A 40 -6.54 -13.16 -2.86
C ASP A 40 -5.34 -12.92 -3.79
N LEU A 41 -4.64 -11.81 -3.58
CA LEU A 41 -3.51 -11.38 -4.39
C LEU A 41 -2.20 -11.44 -3.59
N PRO A 42 -1.11 -11.96 -4.18
CA PRO A 42 0.21 -11.82 -3.56
C PRO A 42 0.66 -10.35 -3.57
N LEU A 43 1.33 -9.91 -2.51
CA LEU A 43 1.86 -8.55 -2.36
C LEU A 43 2.73 -8.14 -3.55
N ASP A 44 3.49 -9.06 -4.14
CA ASP A 44 4.32 -8.84 -5.33
C ASP A 44 3.54 -8.19 -6.50
N ARG A 45 2.26 -8.56 -6.70
CA ARG A 45 1.43 -7.94 -7.74
C ARG A 45 1.12 -6.48 -7.47
N LEU A 46 1.15 -6.07 -6.20
CA LEU A 46 0.89 -4.70 -5.75
C LEU A 46 2.19 -3.88 -5.65
N ARG A 47 3.36 -4.52 -5.51
CA ARG A 47 4.68 -3.84 -5.50
C ARG A 47 4.84 -2.88 -6.67
N GLY A 48 4.51 -3.33 -7.88
CA GLY A 48 4.60 -2.47 -9.06
C GLY A 48 3.69 -1.23 -9.00
N ALA A 49 2.54 -1.30 -8.32
CA ALA A 49 1.67 -0.14 -8.11
C ALA A 49 2.15 0.74 -6.96
N LEU A 50 2.64 0.14 -5.86
CA LEU A 50 3.22 0.86 -4.73
C LEU A 50 4.45 1.67 -5.15
N ARG A 51 5.35 1.09 -5.95
CA ARG A 51 6.51 1.78 -6.50
C ARG A 51 6.11 2.99 -7.33
N ARG A 52 5.14 2.83 -8.24
CA ARG A 52 4.64 3.97 -9.05
C ARG A 52 3.95 5.03 -8.21
N ALA A 53 3.26 4.63 -7.14
CA ALA A 53 2.66 5.58 -6.20
C ALA A 53 3.72 6.37 -5.44
N ALA A 54 4.79 5.70 -4.97
CA ALA A 54 5.94 6.34 -4.35
C ALA A 54 6.60 7.35 -5.30
N GLU A 55 6.85 6.95 -6.56
CA GLU A 55 7.38 7.83 -7.61
C GLU A 55 6.44 9.00 -7.92
N ALA A 56 5.12 8.79 -7.97
CA ALA A 56 4.14 9.85 -8.27
C ALA A 56 3.94 10.85 -7.12
N LEU A 57 4.20 10.41 -5.88
CA LEU A 57 4.05 11.20 -4.66
C LEU A 57 5.38 11.75 -4.14
N ASP A 58 6.49 11.48 -4.83
CA ASP A 58 7.86 11.84 -4.46
C ASP A 58 8.24 11.43 -3.04
N VAL A 59 7.94 10.17 -2.68
CA VAL A 59 8.25 9.60 -1.37
C VAL A 59 9.00 8.28 -1.49
N GLU A 60 9.62 7.85 -0.39
CA GLU A 60 10.34 6.57 -0.31
C GLU A 60 9.39 5.37 -0.51
N GLU A 61 9.84 4.37 -1.26
CA GLU A 61 9.07 3.14 -1.48
C GLU A 61 8.89 2.37 -0.17
N LEU A 62 7.65 1.95 0.11
CA LEU A 62 7.36 1.15 1.30
C LEU A 62 8.01 -0.23 1.19
N ASP A 63 8.62 -0.68 2.28
CA ASP A 63 9.01 -2.09 2.42
C ASP A 63 7.76 -2.99 2.54
N ASP A 64 7.97 -4.31 2.49
CA ASP A 64 6.87 -5.27 2.52
C ASP A 64 6.06 -5.22 3.82
N GLU A 65 6.69 -4.95 4.96
CA GLU A 65 6.02 -4.89 6.26
C GLU A 65 5.22 -3.60 6.42
N GLN A 66 5.79 -2.47 6.00
CA GLN A 66 5.15 -1.16 5.96
C GLN A 66 3.93 -1.17 5.03
N ALA A 67 4.07 -1.75 3.82
CA ALA A 67 2.97 -1.86 2.87
C ALA A 67 1.82 -2.71 3.45
N VAL A 68 2.16 -3.84 4.08
CA VAL A 68 1.19 -4.74 4.71
C VAL A 68 0.50 -4.06 5.90
N ALA A 69 1.25 -3.35 6.75
CA ALA A 69 0.71 -2.62 7.89
C ALA A 69 -0.25 -1.52 7.43
N ALA A 70 0.13 -0.73 6.42
CA ALA A 70 -0.70 0.31 5.85
C ALA A 70 -1.96 -0.27 5.17
N LEU A 71 -1.84 -1.36 4.42
CA LEU A 71 -2.98 -2.08 3.85
C LEU A 71 -3.94 -2.59 4.93
N GLY A 72 -3.41 -3.18 6.01
CA GLY A 72 -4.19 -3.63 7.15
C GLY A 72 -4.92 -2.48 7.85
N ALA A 73 -4.25 -1.36 8.08
CA ALA A 73 -4.83 -0.16 8.68
C ALA A 73 -5.97 0.44 7.85
N LEU A 74 -5.90 0.31 6.52
CA LEU A 74 -6.95 0.73 5.59
C LEU A 74 -8.13 -0.26 5.50
N GLY A 75 -8.05 -1.42 6.16
CA GLY A 75 -9.10 -2.43 6.18
C GLY A 75 -8.92 -3.55 5.14
N ALA A 76 -7.76 -3.65 4.48
CA ALA A 76 -7.46 -4.83 3.68
C ALA A 76 -7.18 -6.04 4.59
N ARG A 77 -7.62 -7.23 4.17
CA ARG A 77 -7.28 -8.47 4.87
C ARG A 77 -5.91 -8.92 4.42
N VAL A 78 -4.98 -9.01 5.36
CA VAL A 78 -3.63 -9.52 5.11
C VAL A 78 -3.50 -10.89 5.76
N ARG A 79 -3.08 -11.88 4.99
CA ARG A 79 -2.71 -13.22 5.46
C ARG A 79 -1.25 -13.50 5.16
N ARG A 80 -0.49 -13.87 6.19
CA ARG A 80 0.86 -14.39 6.03
C ARG A 80 0.80 -15.88 5.72
N VAL A 81 1.48 -16.31 4.66
CA VAL A 81 1.63 -17.68 4.23
C VAL A 81 3.06 -18.12 4.51
N PRO A 82 3.30 -19.36 4.99
CA PRO A 82 4.65 -19.85 5.24
C PRO A 82 5.55 -19.74 4.00
N THR A 83 6.80 -19.36 4.19
CA THR A 83 7.80 -19.16 3.12
C THR A 83 8.12 -20.42 2.32
N PHE A 84 7.89 -21.60 2.89
CA PHE A 84 8.01 -22.89 2.19
C PHE A 84 6.92 -23.11 1.12
N VAL A 85 5.84 -22.32 1.15
CA VAL A 85 4.68 -22.42 0.25
C VAL A 85 4.71 -21.33 -0.83
N ALA A 86 5.34 -20.19 -0.58
CA ALA A 86 5.43 -19.09 -1.54
C ALA A 86 6.67 -18.22 -1.34
N LYS A 87 7.27 -17.78 -2.46
CA LYS A 87 8.40 -16.84 -2.49
C LYS A 87 8.08 -15.50 -1.81
N HIS A 88 6.83 -15.05 -1.85
CA HIS A 88 6.35 -13.87 -1.14
C HIS A 88 5.31 -14.30 -0.10
N PRO A 89 5.56 -14.07 1.20
CA PRO A 89 4.74 -14.62 2.28
C PRO A 89 3.44 -13.84 2.49
N TYR A 90 3.18 -12.75 1.78
CA TYR A 90 2.00 -11.90 2.04
C TYR A 90 0.93 -12.05 0.96
N ARG A 91 -0.27 -12.40 1.41
CA ARG A 91 -1.51 -12.46 0.63
C ARG A 91 -2.45 -11.37 1.10
N ILE A 92 -2.98 -10.60 0.17
CA ILE A 92 -3.80 -9.41 0.43
C ILE A 92 -5.13 -9.59 -0.27
N THR A 93 -6.20 -9.37 0.47
CA THR A 93 -7.56 -9.29 -0.05
C THR A 93 -8.11 -7.91 0.25
N VAL A 94 -8.37 -7.16 -0.82
CA VAL A 94 -8.93 -5.81 -0.73
C VAL A 94 -10.46 -5.91 -0.81
N PRO A 95 -11.20 -5.43 0.20
CA PRO A 95 -12.66 -5.38 0.14
C PRO A 95 -13.11 -4.38 -0.92
N THR A 96 -14.30 -4.62 -1.49
CA THR A 96 -14.87 -3.77 -2.55
C THR A 96 -14.98 -2.31 -2.12
N GLU A 97 -15.36 -2.04 -0.86
CA GLU A 97 -15.46 -0.69 -0.31
C GLU A 97 -14.13 0.06 -0.35
N LEU A 98 -13.03 -0.60 0.03
CA LEU A 98 -11.68 0.00 -0.04
C LEU A 98 -11.25 0.21 -1.49
N ALA A 99 -11.61 -0.72 -2.38
CA ALA A 99 -11.33 -0.62 -3.79
C ALA A 99 -12.02 0.61 -4.43
N GLU A 100 -13.31 0.82 -4.13
CA GLU A 100 -14.08 1.98 -4.60
C GLU A 100 -13.54 3.30 -4.02
N ARG A 101 -13.25 3.34 -2.72
CA ARG A 101 -12.62 4.51 -2.07
C ARG A 101 -11.31 4.92 -2.74
N ALA A 102 -10.44 3.95 -3.04
CA ALA A 102 -9.18 4.19 -3.71
C ALA A 102 -9.36 4.77 -5.13
N LEU A 103 -10.38 4.30 -5.85
CA LEU A 103 -10.73 4.79 -7.19
C LEU A 103 -11.23 6.24 -7.16
N THR A 104 -12.09 6.57 -6.19
CA THR A 104 -12.59 7.94 -5.99
C THR A 104 -11.45 8.90 -5.67
N LEU A 105 -10.58 8.53 -4.73
CA LEU A 105 -9.42 9.35 -4.35
C LEU A 105 -8.48 9.60 -5.54
N LEU A 106 -8.17 8.58 -6.34
CA LEU A 106 -7.34 8.75 -7.54
C LEU A 106 -7.97 9.73 -8.53
N ARG A 107 -9.29 9.69 -8.71
CA ARG A 107 -10.01 10.61 -9.60
C ARG A 107 -9.97 12.04 -9.10
N GLU A 108 -10.09 12.24 -7.79
CA GLU A 108 -9.97 13.56 -7.15
C GLU A 108 -8.55 14.12 -7.31
N MET A 109 -7.53 13.31 -7.02
CA MET A 109 -6.12 13.71 -7.16
C MET A 109 -5.71 14.00 -8.62
N LYS A 110 -6.37 13.40 -9.61
CA LYS A 110 -6.13 13.69 -11.03
C LYS A 110 -6.91 14.92 -11.56
N LYS A 111 -7.91 15.39 -10.82
CA LYS A 111 -8.70 16.57 -11.16
C LYS A 111 -8.11 17.85 -10.56
N ALA A 112 -7.37 17.73 -9.46
CA ALA A 112 -6.57 18.80 -8.86
C ALA A 112 -5.28 19.03 -9.66
#